data_AF-A0A1S8T7M8-F1
#
_entry.id   AF-A0A1S8T7M8-F1
#
_cell.length_a   1.000
_cell.length_b   1.000
_cell.length_c   1.000
_cell.angle_alpha   90.00
_cell.angle_beta   90.00
_cell.angle_gamma   90.00
#
_symmetry.space_group_name_H-M   'P 1'
#
loop_
_entity.id
_entity.type
_entity.pdbx_description
1 polymer ?
#
loop_
_entity_poly.entity_id
_entity_poly.type
_entity_poly.pdbx_seq_one_letter_code
_entity_poly.pdbx_strand_id
1 'polypeptide(L)' 'MRDKRFALIKRLILQDDWFTVKQLSSNINILEISVENYISKINYTEKDLIESSQKCYIINQ' A
#
# COMPACT_ATOMS: atom_id res chain seq x y z
N MET A 1 6.20 12.39 -6.39
CA MET A 1 5.07 11.43 -6.47
C MET A 1 5.50 9.98 -6.75
N ARG A 2 6.62 9.73 -7.45
CA ARG A 2 7.16 8.38 -7.64
C ARG A 2 7.66 7.80 -6.31
N ASP A 3 8.35 8.62 -5.52
CA ASP A 3 9.04 8.20 -4.29
C ASP A 3 8.08 7.68 -3.21
N LYS A 4 6.90 8.30 -3.08
CA LYS A 4 5.89 7.88 -2.09
C LYS A 4 5.22 6.55 -2.45
N ARG A 5 5.05 6.26 -3.75
CA ARG A 5 4.56 4.94 -4.21
C ARG A 5 5.60 3.85 -3.97
N PHE A 6 6.87 4.13 -4.25
CA PHE A 6 7.97 3.22 -3.93
C PHE A 6 8.10 2.98 -2.43
N ALA A 7 7.95 4.01 -1.59
CA ALA A 7 7.97 3.87 -0.14
C ALA A 7 6.84 2.97 0.37
N LEU A 8 5.64 3.08 -0.22
CA LEU A 8 4.50 2.22 0.10
C LEU A 8 4.77 0.75 -0.23
N ILE A 9 5.21 0.46 -1.46
CA ILE A 9 5.54 -0.89 -1.88
C ILE A 9 6.68 -1.46 -1.02
N LYS A 10 7.76 -0.70 -0.80
CA LYS A 10 8.88 -1.13 0.04
C LYS A 10 8.43 -1.47 1.45
N ARG A 11 7.47 -0.73 2.02
CA ARG A 11 6.94 -1.02 3.35
C ARG A 11 6.13 -2.32 3.38
N LEU A 12 5.30 -2.55 2.36
CA LEU A 12 4.51 -3.77 2.21
C LEU A 12 5.38 -5.00 1.94
N ILE A 13 6.50 -4.86 1.22
CA ILE A 13 7.45 -5.97 0.97
C ILE A 13 8.24 -6.34 2.23
N LEU A 14 8.63 -5.36 3.04
CA LEU A 14 9.51 -5.59 4.18
C LEU A 14 8.83 -6.25 5.38
N GLN A 15 7.50 -6.35 5.40
CA GLN A 15 6.76 -7.06 6.45
C GLN A 15 5.67 -7.92 5.82
N ASP A 16 5.74 -9.23 6.07
CA ASP A 16 4.71 -10.21 5.70
C ASP A 16 3.50 -10.13 6.64
N ASP A 17 2.93 -8.94 6.81
CA ASP A 17 1.77 -8.72 7.67
C ASP A 17 0.78 -7.72 7.04
N TRP A 18 -0.45 -7.78 7.51
CA TRP A 18 -1.54 -6.91 7.07
C TRP A 18 -1.38 -5.51 7.67
N PHE A 19 -1.38 -4.50 6.81
CA PHE A 19 -1.36 -3.09 7.23
C PHE A 19 -2.67 -2.39 6.95
N THR A 20 -3.22 -1.75 7.97
CA THR A 20 -4.34 -0.83 7.80
C THR A 20 -3.93 0.40 6.97
N VAL A 21 -4.90 1.01 6.28
CA VAL A 21 -4.73 2.33 5.62
C VAL A 21 -4.09 3.33 6.59
N LYS A 22 -4.54 3.35 7.85
CA LYS A 22 -4.08 4.28 8.90
C LYS A 22 -2.61 4.07 9.28
N GLN A 23 -2.15 2.82 9.32
CA GLN A 23 -0.74 2.52 9.56
C GLN A 23 0.12 2.95 8.37
N LEU A 24 -0.33 2.69 7.13
CA LEU A 24 0.40 3.09 5.92
C LEU A 24 0.48 4.61 5.77
N SER A 25 -0.63 5.31 6.04
CA SER A 25 -0.71 6.76 6.00
C SER A 25 0.26 7.40 6.99
N SER A 26 0.31 6.89 8.22
CA SER A 26 1.19 7.34 9.29
C SER A 26 2.66 7.04 8.99
N ASN A 27 2.98 5.83 8.51
CA ASN A 27 4.36 5.42 8.22
C ASN A 27 4.99 6.21 7.07
N ILE A 28 4.20 6.57 6.05
CA ILE A 28 4.70 7.22 4.82
C ILE A 28 4.39 8.72 4.81
N ASN A 29 3.73 9.21 5.87
CA ASN A 29 3.30 10.60 6.04
C ASN A 29 2.51 11.11 4.81
N ILE A 30 1.40 10.42 4.54
CA ILE A 30 0.43 10.77 3.49
C ILE A 30 -1.00 10.64 4.00
N LEU A 31 -1.95 11.24 3.29
CA LEU A 31 -3.37 11.07 3.59
C LEU A 31 -3.81 9.63 3.29
N GLU A 32 -4.77 9.12 4.07
CA GLU A 32 -5.38 7.80 3.87
C GLU A 32 -5.93 7.63 2.44
N ILE A 33 -6.63 8.64 1.92
CA ILE A 33 -7.11 8.63 0.54
C ILE A 33 -5.99 8.56 -0.50
N SER A 34 -4.78 9.04 -0.17
CA SER A 34 -3.62 8.90 -1.06
C SER A 34 -3.07 7.48 -1.05
N VAL A 35 -3.12 6.79 0.10
CA VAL A 35 -2.76 5.36 0.21
C VAL A 35 -3.67 4.54 -0.70
N GLU A 36 -4.99 4.70 -0.57
CA GLU A 36 -5.99 3.96 -1.37
C GLU A 36 -5.82 4.23 -2.87
N ASN A 37 -5.60 5.49 -3.26
CA ASN A 37 -5.33 5.87 -4.65
C ASN A 37 -4.03 5.28 -5.18
N TYR A 38 -2.99 5.18 -4.35
CA TYR A 38 -1.72 4.57 -4.75
C TYR A 38 -1.85 3.07 -4.92
N ILE A 39 -2.52 2.38 -3.99
CA ILE A 39 -2.78 0.94 -4.08
C ILE A 39 -3.62 0.62 -5.32
N SER A 40 -4.69 1.38 -5.56
CA SER A 40 -5.52 1.23 -6.76
C SER A 40 -4.69 1.37 -8.05
N LYS A 41 -3.78 2.35 -8.11
CA LYS A 41 -2.90 2.54 -9.27
C LYS A 41 -1.87 1.42 -9.42
N ILE A 42 -1.36 0.88 -8.31
CA ILE A 42 -0.41 -0.23 -8.31
C ILE A 42 -1.11 -1.49 -8.81
N ASN A 43 -2.25 -1.87 -8.23
CA ASN A 43 -3.03 -3.04 -8.66
C ASN A 43 -3.57 -2.93 -10.08
N TYR A 44 -3.77 -1.71 -10.59
CA TYR A 44 -4.10 -1.51 -12.01
C TYR A 44 -2.92 -1.82 -12.94
N THR A 45 -1.69 -1.55 -12.49
CA THR A 45 -0.47 -1.77 -13.29
C THR A 45 0.03 -3.20 -13.16
N GLU A 46 0.09 -3.70 -11.92
CA GLU A 46 0.51 -5.05 -11.56
C GLU A 46 -0.68 -5.72 -10.88
N LYS A 47 -1.45 -6.46 -11.69
CA LYS A 47 -2.68 -7.09 -11.21
C LYS A 47 -2.36 -8.09 -10.11
N ASP A 48 -3.16 -8.07 -9.04
CA ASP A 48 -3.07 -8.99 -7.91
C ASP A 48 -1.78 -8.89 -7.08
N LEU A 49 -1.00 -7.80 -7.20
CA LEU A 49 0.22 -7.57 -6.42
C LEU A 49 -0.04 -7.21 -4.95
N ILE A 50 -1.06 -6.40 -4.66
CA ILE A 50 -1.43 -6.01 -3.30
C ILE A 50 -2.82 -6.57 -3.01
N GLU A 51 -2.91 -7.47 -2.05
CA GLU A 51 -4.19 -7.99 -1.56
C GLU A 51 -4.83 -6.98 -0.61
N SER A 52 -6.16 -6.87 -0.64
CA SER A 52 -6.92 -5.96 0.22
C SER A 52 -8.05 -6.67 0.94
N SER A 53 -8.14 -6.53 2.27
CA SER A 53 -9.21 -7.08 3.10
C SER A 53 -9.57 -6.11 4.23
N GLN A 54 -10.86 -5.77 4.40
CA GLN A 54 -11.35 -4.89 5.48
C GLN A 54 -10.53 -3.60 5.72
N LYS A 55 -10.04 -2.94 4.67
CA LYS A 55 -9.14 -1.75 4.73
C LYS A 55 -7.72 -2.04 5.27
N CYS A 56 -7.32 -3.29 5.24
CA CYS A 56 -5.94 -3.74 5.40
C CYS A 56 -5.38 -4.18 4.05
N TYR A 57 -4.06 -4.09 3.91
CA TYR A 57 -3.33 -4.44 2.71
C TYR A 57 -2.07 -5.24 3.05
N ILE A 58 -1.76 -6.21 2.20
CA ILE A 58 -0.54 -7.02 2.26
C ILE A 58 -0.04 -7.21 0.83
N ILE A 59 1.27 -7.44 0.66
CA ILE A 59 1.79 -7.85 -0.64
C ILE A 59 1.46 -9.33 -0.88
N ASN A 60 0.94 -9.66 -2.05
CA ASN A 60 0.71 -11.02 -2.48
C ASN A 60 2.03 -11.55 -3.07
N GLN A 61 2.67 -12.51 -2.39
CA GLN A 61 3.94 -13.14 -2.81
C GLN A 61 3.70 -14.42 -3.61
#